data_AF-A0A0A7V137-F1
#
_entry.id   AF-A0A0A7V137-F1
#
_cell.length_a   1.000
_cell.length_b   1.000
_cell.length_c   1.000
_cell.angle_alpha   90.00
_cell.angle_beta   90.00
_cell.angle_gamma   90.00
#
_symmetry.space_group_name_H-M   'P 1'
#
loop_
_entity.id
_entity.type
_entity.pdbx_description
1 polymer ?
#
loop_
_entity_poly.entity_id
_entity_poly.type
_entity_poly.pdbx_seq_one_letter_code
_entity_poly.pdbx_strand_id
1 'polypeptide(L)'
;MAYTVFKEKYSIFLITIIGSVVILSIPLIVNQILQADFFHVVIHQISFILAAFLTIMAGIGYKKSKMARMLFSSFGFAALAFGQAVFMYVKIFEESDLENVSASESILDFSILIMTILFAVGVFYKKN
;
A
#
# COMPACT_ATOMS: atom_id res chain seq x y z
N MET A 1 -39.19 -7.69 9.13
CA MET A 1 -38.24 -7.46 8.02
C MET A 1 -36.91 -7.04 8.65
N ALA A 2 -35.97 -7.98 8.73
CA ALA A 2 -34.78 -7.88 9.58
C ALA A 2 -33.61 -7.21 8.83
N TYR A 3 -33.28 -5.98 9.21
CA TYR A 3 -32.04 -5.32 8.79
C TYR A 3 -31.04 -5.34 9.96
N THR A 4 -30.38 -6.48 10.09
CA THR A 4 -28.92 -6.64 10.29
C THR A 4 -28.09 -5.42 10.74
N VAL A 5 -28.42 -4.83 11.90
CA VAL A 5 -27.61 -3.81 12.61
C VAL A 5 -26.21 -4.33 13.04
N PHE A 6 -25.95 -5.64 12.93
CA PHE A 6 -24.63 -6.23 13.21
C PHE A 6 -23.56 -6.04 12.11
N LYS A 7 -23.87 -5.36 10.99
CA LYS A 7 -22.94 -5.18 9.84
C LYS A 7 -22.22 -3.82 9.80
N GLU A 8 -22.56 -2.87 10.68
CA GLU A 8 -22.16 -1.46 10.55
C GLU A 8 -20.69 -1.17 10.87
N LYS A 9 -20.09 -1.84 11.86
CA LYS A 9 -18.73 -1.53 12.33
C LYS A 9 -17.63 -1.82 11.28
N TYR A 10 -17.81 -2.86 10.49
CA TYR A 10 -16.90 -3.20 9.39
C TYR A 10 -17.13 -2.31 8.16
N SER A 11 -18.36 -1.84 7.95
CA SER A 11 -18.73 -0.95 6.85
C SER A 11 -18.09 0.42 7.02
N ILE A 12 -18.20 1.02 8.21
CA ILE A 12 -17.62 2.35 8.50
C ILE A 12 -16.09 2.28 8.46
N PHE A 13 -15.48 1.21 8.99
CA PHE A 13 -14.04 1.01 8.94
C PHE A 13 -13.51 0.91 7.49
N LEU A 14 -14.19 0.13 6.65
CA LEU A 14 -13.83 -0.03 5.25
C LEU A 14 -14.04 1.28 4.46
N ILE A 15 -15.12 2.02 4.75
CA ILE A 15 -15.39 3.35 4.19
C ILE A 15 -14.32 4.36 4.63
N THR A 16 -13.89 4.37 5.90
CA THR A 16 -12.84 5.26 6.38
C THR A 16 -11.50 4.95 5.73
N ILE A 17 -11.20 3.68 5.48
CA ILE A 17 -9.96 3.28 4.78
C ILE A 17 -10.01 3.69 3.32
N ILE A 18 -11.07 3.32 2.60
CA ILE A 18 -11.25 3.71 1.19
C ILE A 18 -11.27 5.24 1.08
N GLY A 19 -11.96 5.92 1.99
CA GLY A 19 -11.99 7.38 2.07
C GLY A 19 -10.61 7.99 2.31
N SER A 20 -9.82 7.45 3.25
CA SER A 20 -8.46 7.95 3.51
C SER A 20 -7.53 7.74 2.32
N VAL A 21 -7.65 6.59 1.65
CA VAL A 21 -6.92 6.26 0.42
C VAL A 21 -7.30 7.20 -0.72
N VAL A 22 -8.59 7.47 -0.91
CA VAL A 22 -9.09 8.39 -1.94
C VAL A 22 -8.66 9.83 -1.64
N ILE A 23 -8.76 10.29 -0.39
CA ILE A 23 -8.36 11.64 0.02
C ILE A 23 -6.85 11.84 -0.16
N LEU A 24 -6.03 10.85 0.21
CA LEU A 24 -4.59 10.87 -0.05
C LEU A 24 -4.24 10.82 -1.55
N SER A 25 -5.16 10.34 -2.40
CA SER A 25 -4.97 10.33 -3.85
C SER A 25 -5.27 11.69 -4.50
N ILE A 26 -5.97 12.61 -3.83
CA ILE A 26 -6.37 13.91 -4.40
C ILE A 26 -5.16 14.80 -4.74
N PRO A 27 -4.18 15.05 -3.83
CA PRO A 27 -3.01 15.87 -4.15
C PRO A 27 -2.17 15.30 -5.31
N LEU A 28 -2.22 13.98 -5.46
CA LEU A 28 -1.47 13.21 -6.47
C LEU A 28 -2.09 13.28 -7.87
N ILE A 29 -3.42 13.30 -7.97
CA ILE A 29 -4.14 13.48 -9.24
C ILE A 29 -4.00 14.92 -9.75
N VAL A 30 -3.96 15.91 -8.83
CA VAL A 30 -3.79 17.32 -9.19
C VAL A 30 -2.43 17.56 -9.86
N ASN A 31 -1.35 16.94 -9.38
CA ASN A 31 -0.03 17.06 -9.99
C ASN A 31 0.03 16.41 -11.40
N GLN A 32 -0.77 15.36 -11.63
CA GLN A 32 -0.77 14.64 -12.91
C GLN A 32 -1.30 15.45 -14.07
N ILE A 33 -2.29 16.33 -13.89
CA ILE A 33 -2.90 17.09 -15.00
C ILE A 33 -1.88 18.00 -15.72
N LEU A 34 -0.72 18.28 -15.11
CA LEU A 34 0.23 19.28 -15.56
C LEU A 34 1.50 18.74 -16.25
N GLN A 35 1.70 17.41 -16.39
CA GLN A 35 2.98 16.87 -16.89
C GLN A 35 2.88 15.63 -17.79
N ALA A 36 3.80 15.51 -18.77
CA ALA A 36 3.76 14.57 -19.90
C ALA A 36 3.95 13.07 -19.60
N ASP A 37 4.35 12.68 -18.37
CA ASP A 37 4.60 11.27 -17.96
C ASP A 37 3.48 10.66 -17.11
N PHE A 38 2.24 10.86 -17.55
CA PHE A 38 1.02 10.42 -16.85
C PHE A 38 1.04 8.94 -16.46
N PHE A 39 1.46 8.05 -17.36
CA PHE A 39 1.31 6.61 -17.18
C PHE A 39 2.16 6.05 -16.04
N HIS A 40 3.42 6.48 -15.91
CA HIS A 40 4.31 5.98 -14.89
C HIS A 40 3.78 6.32 -13.49
N VAL A 41 3.41 7.59 -13.27
CA VAL A 41 2.92 8.05 -11.96
C VAL A 41 1.58 7.41 -11.61
N VAL A 42 0.66 7.22 -12.57
CA VAL A 42 -0.64 6.56 -12.33
C VAL A 42 -0.46 5.12 -11.85
N ILE A 43 0.49 4.37 -12.42
CA ILE A 43 0.74 2.98 -12.03
C ILE A 43 1.23 2.91 -10.58
N HIS A 44 2.15 3.79 -10.18
CA HIS A 44 2.61 3.87 -8.78
C HIS A 44 1.48 4.28 -7.82
N GLN A 45 0.59 5.18 -8.24
CA GLN A 45 -0.61 5.56 -7.46
C GLN A 45 -1.53 4.36 -7.20
N ILE A 46 -1.93 3.64 -8.26
CA ILE A 46 -2.83 2.49 -8.13
C ILE A 46 -2.17 1.39 -7.29
N SER A 47 -0.86 1.20 -7.46
CA SER A 47 -0.08 0.23 -6.69
C SER A 47 -0.02 0.58 -5.21
N PHE A 48 0.16 1.86 -4.86
CA PHE A 48 0.11 2.33 -3.48
C PHE A 48 -1.25 2.06 -2.83
N ILE A 49 -2.33 2.43 -3.51
CA ILE A 49 -3.71 2.21 -3.06
C ILE A 49 -3.95 0.72 -2.79
N LEU A 50 -3.55 -0.13 -3.73
CA LEU A 50 -3.73 -1.57 -3.63
C LEU A 50 -2.89 -2.16 -2.49
N ALA A 51 -1.62 -1.76 -2.35
CA ALA A 51 -0.74 -2.21 -1.28
C ALA A 51 -1.27 -1.81 0.11
N ALA A 52 -1.74 -0.57 0.28
CA ALA A 52 -2.34 -0.10 1.53
C ALA A 52 -3.61 -0.89 1.88
N PHE A 53 -4.50 -1.11 0.90
CA PHE A 53 -5.70 -1.93 1.08
C PHE A 53 -5.36 -3.36 1.50
N LEU A 54 -4.44 -4.02 0.78
CA LEU A 54 -4.04 -5.39 1.06
C LEU A 54 -3.32 -5.53 2.41
N THR A 55 -2.54 -4.52 2.83
CA THR A 55 -1.92 -4.45 4.16
C THR A 55 -2.97 -4.61 5.24
N ILE A 56 -4.04 -3.82 5.16
CA ILE A 56 -5.09 -3.80 6.17
C ILE A 56 -5.94 -5.08 6.11
N MET A 57 -6.29 -5.54 4.90
CA MET A 57 -7.06 -6.77 4.73
C MET A 57 -6.31 -7.99 5.24
N ALA A 58 -5.01 -8.10 4.96
CA ALA A 58 -4.16 -9.16 5.51
C ALA A 58 -4.02 -9.04 7.04
N GLY A 59 -3.94 -7.82 7.58
CA GLY A 59 -3.92 -7.56 9.02
C GLY A 59 -5.21 -7.98 9.72
N ILE A 60 -6.38 -7.66 9.15
CA ILE A 60 -7.68 -8.16 9.62
C ILE A 60 -7.74 -9.69 9.52
N GLY A 61 -7.29 -10.23 8.39
CA GLY A 61 -7.21 -11.68 8.15
C GLY A 61 -6.39 -12.38 9.21
N TYR A 62 -5.26 -11.80 9.62
CA TYR A 62 -4.45 -12.31 10.72
C TYR A 62 -5.18 -12.21 12.07
N LYS A 63 -5.82 -11.07 12.37
CA LYS A 63 -6.56 -10.91 13.63
C LYS A 63 -7.64 -11.98 13.80
N LYS A 64 -8.31 -12.38 12.71
CA LYS A 64 -9.37 -13.39 12.71
C LYS A 64 -8.86 -14.83 12.69
N SER A 65 -7.84 -15.11 11.88
CA SER A 65 -7.37 -16.49 11.63
C SER A 65 -6.15 -16.93 12.44
N LYS A 66 -5.37 -15.97 12.97
CA LYS A 66 -4.06 -16.18 13.62
C LYS A 66 -3.08 -17.01 12.78
N MET A 67 -3.26 -17.06 11.47
CA MET A 67 -2.33 -17.71 10.54
C MET A 67 -1.12 -16.80 10.31
N ALA A 68 0.08 -17.28 10.63
CA ALA A 68 1.33 -16.53 10.45
C ALA A 68 1.50 -16.00 9.01
N ARG A 69 1.09 -16.79 8.01
CA ARG A 69 1.06 -16.36 6.60
C ARG A 69 0.36 -15.02 6.38
N MET A 70 -0.78 -14.78 7.05
CA MET A 70 -1.53 -13.52 6.91
C MET A 70 -0.78 -12.34 7.54
N LEU A 71 -0.05 -12.56 8.64
CA LEU A 71 0.77 -11.53 9.30
C LEU A 71 1.94 -11.14 8.40
N PHE A 72 2.67 -12.12 7.88
CA PHE A 72 3.78 -11.87 6.96
C PHE A 72 3.31 -11.21 5.66
N SER A 73 2.16 -11.60 5.12
CA SER A 73 1.55 -10.89 3.99
C SER A 73 1.22 -9.44 4.32
N SER A 74 0.67 -9.16 5.51
CA SER A 74 0.39 -7.79 5.95
C SER A 74 1.66 -6.93 6.01
N PHE A 75 2.74 -7.45 6.60
CA PHE A 75 4.02 -6.73 6.62
C PHE A 75 4.64 -6.56 5.22
N GLY A 76 4.52 -7.56 4.34
CA GLY A 76 5.02 -7.43 2.97
C GLY A 76 4.28 -6.35 2.19
N PHE A 77 2.94 -6.32 2.26
CA PHE A 77 2.16 -5.24 1.65
C PHE A 77 2.45 -3.87 2.29
N ALA A 78 2.73 -3.82 3.60
CA ALA A 78 3.11 -2.59 4.28
C ALA A 78 4.46 -2.05 3.77
N ALA A 79 5.45 -2.93 3.57
CA ALA A 79 6.75 -2.57 3.01
C ALA A 79 6.61 -2.02 1.58
N LEU A 80 5.74 -2.61 0.75
CA LEU A 80 5.41 -2.06 -0.57
C LEU A 80 4.73 -0.69 -0.47
N ALA A 81 3.71 -0.56 0.38
CA ALA A 81 2.98 0.71 0.54
C ALA A 81 3.93 1.83 0.99
N PHE A 82 4.87 1.52 1.89
CA PHE A 82 5.91 2.44 2.32
C PHE A 82 6.83 2.86 1.17
N GLY A 83 7.37 1.89 0.40
CA GLY A 83 8.25 2.19 -0.73
C GLY A 83 7.58 3.05 -1.79
N GLN A 84 6.32 2.75 -2.12
CA GLN A 84 5.53 3.56 -3.05
C GLN A 84 5.26 4.97 -2.53
N ALA A 85 4.95 5.12 -1.23
CA ALA A 85 4.72 6.42 -0.62
C ALA A 85 5.99 7.30 -0.65
N VAL A 86 7.15 6.72 -0.33
CA VAL A 86 8.44 7.44 -0.38
C VAL A 86 8.80 7.84 -1.81
N PHE A 87 8.67 6.90 -2.77
CA PHE A 87 8.90 7.19 -4.19
C PHE A 87 8.06 8.37 -4.68
N MET A 88 6.77 8.36 -4.36
CA MET A 88 5.84 9.42 -4.77
C MET A 88 6.10 10.74 -4.04
N TYR A 89 6.50 10.70 -2.77
CA TYR A 89 6.89 11.89 -2.02
C TYR A 89 8.10 12.58 -2.65
N VAL A 90 9.19 11.83 -2.88
CA VAL A 90 10.40 12.37 -3.52
C VAL A 90 10.09 12.92 -4.91
N LYS A 91 9.29 12.20 -5.71
CA LYS A 91 8.90 12.64 -7.05
C LYS A 91 8.08 13.93 -7.07
N ILE A 92 7.29 14.22 -6.03
CA ILE A 92 6.49 15.46 -5.93
C ILE A 92 7.32 16.64 -5.42
N PHE A 93 8.22 16.40 -4.44
CA PHE A 93 8.88 17.48 -3.70
C PHE A 93 10.32 17.77 -4.14
N GLU A 94 11.00 16.83 -4.79
CA GLU A 94 12.43 16.91 -5.13
C GLU A 94 12.69 16.71 -6.62
N GLU A 95 11.70 17.03 -7.47
CA GLU A 95 11.74 16.83 -8.92
C GLU A 95 12.95 17.46 -9.63
N SER A 96 13.62 18.45 -9.01
CA SER A 96 14.77 19.15 -9.58
C SER A 96 16.13 18.45 -9.41
N ASP A 97 16.25 17.44 -8.54
CA ASP A 97 17.53 16.79 -8.23
C ASP A 97 17.57 15.32 -8.71
N LEU A 98 18.35 15.07 -9.78
CA LEU A 98 18.54 13.73 -10.37
C LEU A 98 19.05 12.67 -9.37
N GLU A 99 19.81 13.08 -8.35
CA GLU A 99 20.31 12.20 -7.30
C GLU A 99 19.18 11.64 -6.41
N ASN A 100 18.21 12.50 -6.04
CA ASN A 100 17.08 12.13 -5.20
C ASN A 100 16.12 11.19 -5.93
N VAL A 101 15.91 11.41 -7.24
CA VAL A 101 15.08 10.53 -8.07
C VAL A 101 15.67 9.11 -8.12
N SER A 102 16.98 8.97 -8.33
CA SER A 102 17.64 7.64 -8.35
C SER A 102 17.62 6.94 -6.97
N ALA A 103 17.77 7.71 -5.89
CA ALA A 103 17.64 7.17 -4.54
C ALA A 103 16.22 6.65 -4.25
N SER A 104 15.19 7.32 -4.78
CA SER A 104 13.79 6.93 -4.60
C SER A 104 13.43 5.61 -5.29
N GLU A 105 13.99 5.35 -6.47
CA GLU A 105 13.84 4.06 -7.18
C GLU A 105 14.52 2.94 -6.39
N SER A 106 15.72 3.20 -5.87
CA SER A 106 16.45 2.23 -5.04
C SER A 106 15.66 1.84 -3.78
N ILE A 107 15.01 2.80 -3.12
CA ILE A 107 14.15 2.53 -1.95
C ILE A 107 12.98 1.63 -2.32
N LEU A 108 12.36 1.87 -3.46
CA LEU A 108 11.26 1.04 -3.96
C LEU A 108 11.73 -0.39 -4.23
N ASP A 109 12.90 -0.58 -4.85
CA ASP A 109 13.49 -1.90 -5.10
C ASP A 109 13.79 -2.65 -3.80
N PHE A 110 14.36 -1.98 -2.80
CA PHE A 110 14.56 -2.56 -1.47
C PHE A 110 13.24 -2.96 -0.81
N SER A 111 12.20 -2.14 -0.94
CA SER A 111 10.85 -2.47 -0.45
C SER A 111 10.27 -3.72 -1.12
N ILE A 112 10.45 -3.88 -2.44
CA ILE A 112 10.04 -5.10 -3.17
C ILE A 112 10.81 -6.32 -2.68
N LEU A 113 12.13 -6.19 -2.46
CA LEU A 113 12.95 -7.27 -1.94
C LEU A 113 12.48 -7.72 -0.55
N ILE A 114 12.24 -6.76 0.35
CA ILE A 114 11.72 -7.03 1.70
C ILE A 114 10.35 -7.70 1.63
N MET A 115 9.43 -7.18 0.80
CA MET A 115 8.12 -7.80 0.59
C MET A 115 8.25 -9.26 0.14
N THR A 116 9.11 -9.52 -0.84
CA THR A 116 9.32 -10.86 -1.41
C THR A 116 9.86 -11.82 -0.35
N ILE A 117 10.82 -11.39 0.47
CA ILE A 117 11.34 -12.18 1.59
C ILE A 117 10.23 -12.47 2.59
N LEU A 118 9.44 -11.46 2.98
CA LEU A 118 8.34 -11.63 3.93
C LEU A 118 7.27 -12.60 3.39
N PHE A 119 6.96 -12.53 2.10
CA PHE A 119 6.03 -13.46 1.47
C PHE A 119 6.57 -14.88 1.45
N ALA A 120 7.85 -15.07 1.09
CA ALA A 120 8.49 -16.37 1.13
C ALA A 120 8.45 -16.95 2.55
N VAL A 121 8.83 -16.18 3.56
CA VAL A 121 8.71 -16.59 4.97
C VAL A 121 7.27 -16.94 5.31
N GLY A 122 6.30 -16.11 4.94
CA GLY A 122 4.89 -16.38 5.20
C GLY A 122 4.34 -17.65 4.55
N VAL A 123 4.82 -18.00 3.35
CA VAL A 123 4.45 -19.23 2.62
C VAL A 123 5.06 -20.47 3.27
N PHE A 124 6.35 -20.41 3.61
CA PHE A 124 7.09 -21.57 4.13
C PHE A 124 7.04 -21.70 5.66
N TYR A 125 6.43 -20.74 6.36
CA TYR A 125 6.27 -20.81 7.80
C TYR A 125 5.34 -21.98 8.19
N LYS A 126 5.95 -23.07 8.66
CA LYS A 126 5.24 -24.20 9.26
C LYS A 126 5.10 -23.96 10.76
N LYS A 127 3.85 -23.84 11.22
CA LYS A 127 3.52 -23.85 12.65
C LYS A 127 3.64 -25.31 13.13
N ASN A 128 4.73 -25.64 13.84
CA ASN A 128 4.84 -26.88 14.60
C ASN A 128 3.80 -26.91 15.73
#